data_AF-A0AAP6K1R5-F1
#
_entry.id   AF-A0AAP6K1R5-F1
#
_cell.length_a   1.000
_cell.length_b   1.000
_cell.length_c   1.000
_cell.angle_alpha   90.00
_cell.angle_beta   90.00
_cell.angle_gamma   90.00
#
_symmetry.space_group_name_H-M   'P 1'
#
loop_
_entity.id
_entity.type
_entity.pdbx_description
1 polymer ?
#
loop_
_entity_poly.entity_id
_entity_poly.type
_entity_poly.pdbx_seq_one_letter_code
_entity_poly.pdbx_strand_id
1 'polypeptide(L)'
;MKTIKKVLVSMLFLSLLTACTNSKEKETSSEAKNTASKSHWPNGAQLVISVSMQFESGAQPAGADSPFPKITLPEGQPDPVVDSWYRYGAKEGIYRMLDLWKKYDIKVTSHVVGAAAEKYPEVARAIAAGGHEIAAHGMVWDDQYKMNYDQELQFVKAGTDAVEKITGQKSVGYNANWLRRSPNTLKVLQQLGYVYHIDDLSRDEPFITKVNGKNFVVMPYTLRNNDILNIEGRHWSPDQFLTQLKMEFDQLYEEGATKRRMMSISLHDRIGGTPAITRAMEEFIKYAKEKQGVVFMRKIDIAKMIMHDPNTPIDNSEEKINN
;
A
#
# COMPACT_ATOMS: atom_id res chain seq x y z
N MET A 1 -75.12 16.85 22.63
CA MET A 1 -74.57 18.01 23.38
C MET A 1 -73.09 18.10 23.02
N LYS A 2 -72.49 19.13 22.41
CA LYS A 2 -72.78 20.56 22.26
C LYS A 2 -71.96 21.10 21.05
N THR A 3 -72.61 21.87 20.16
CA THR A 3 -72.16 23.11 19.44
C THR A 3 -70.76 23.18 18.79
N ILE A 4 -70.58 23.33 17.46
CA ILE A 4 -70.82 24.50 16.55
C ILE A 4 -70.17 25.82 17.00
N LYS A 5 -69.18 26.32 16.24
CA LYS A 5 -69.22 27.64 15.54
C LYS A 5 -67.94 27.94 14.72
N LYS A 6 -68.13 28.11 13.41
CA LYS A 6 -67.30 28.96 12.54
C LYS A 6 -67.53 30.42 12.90
N VAL A 7 -66.49 31.26 12.83
CA VAL A 7 -66.64 32.70 12.58
C VAL A 7 -65.56 33.14 11.58
N LEU A 8 -66.05 33.67 10.47
CA LEU A 8 -65.34 34.44 9.46
C LEU A 8 -65.53 35.92 9.84
N VAL A 9 -64.48 36.74 9.85
CA VAL A 9 -64.63 38.20 9.77
C VAL A 9 -63.62 38.75 8.79
N SER A 10 -64.16 39.35 7.74
CA SER A 10 -63.51 40.26 6.79
C SER A 10 -63.82 41.69 7.23
N MET A 11 -62.84 42.60 7.13
CA MET A 11 -63.01 44.06 6.99
C MET A 11 -61.61 44.64 6.67
N LEU A 12 -61.33 45.11 5.46
CA LEU A 12 -61.67 46.39 4.80
C LEU A 12 -60.64 47.51 5.04
N PHE A 13 -60.08 47.99 3.92
CA PHE A 13 -59.57 49.33 3.56
C PHE A 13 -58.51 50.02 4.44
N LEU A 14 -57.41 50.49 3.83
CA LEU A 14 -57.35 51.84 3.24
C LEU A 14 -56.01 52.06 2.49
N SER A 15 -56.11 52.64 1.30
CA SER A 15 -55.01 53.14 0.47
C SER A 15 -54.43 54.44 0.99
N LEU A 16 -53.10 54.67 0.90
CA LEU A 16 -52.56 56.01 0.62
C LEU A 16 -51.12 55.99 0.07
N LEU A 17 -50.87 57.00 -0.76
CA LEU A 17 -49.85 57.18 -1.78
C LEU A 17 -48.39 57.40 -1.32
N THR A 18 -47.49 57.13 -2.28
CA THR A 18 -46.24 57.85 -2.65
C THR A 18 -45.05 57.92 -1.69
N ALA A 19 -43.88 57.44 -2.12
CA ALA A 19 -42.82 58.28 -2.72
C ALA A 19 -41.60 57.44 -3.15
N CYS A 20 -40.95 57.89 -4.22
CA CYS A 20 -39.73 57.35 -4.81
C CYS A 20 -38.52 57.43 -3.87
N THR A 21 -37.66 56.41 -3.88
CA THR A 21 -36.19 56.61 -3.81
C THR A 21 -35.45 55.47 -4.53
N ASN A 22 -34.56 55.88 -5.43
CA ASN A 22 -33.53 55.07 -6.07
C ASN A 22 -32.66 54.35 -5.02
N SER A 23 -32.54 53.04 -5.09
CA SER A 23 -31.38 52.32 -4.56
C SER A 23 -30.74 51.51 -5.68
N LYS A 24 -29.62 52.03 -6.19
CA LYS A 24 -28.69 51.28 -7.04
C LYS A 24 -28.25 50.05 -6.26
N GLU A 25 -28.70 48.88 -6.69
CA GLU A 25 -28.14 47.61 -6.24
C GLU A 25 -26.66 47.58 -6.63
N LYS A 26 -25.80 47.52 -5.62
CA LYS A 26 -24.41 47.13 -5.79
C LYS A 26 -24.42 45.66 -6.16
N GLU A 27 -24.20 45.35 -7.42
CA GLU A 27 -23.67 44.05 -7.84
C GLU A 27 -22.30 43.87 -7.17
N THR A 28 -22.31 43.25 -5.98
CA THR A 28 -21.10 42.62 -5.46
C THR A 28 -20.91 41.33 -6.23
N SER A 29 -20.12 41.40 -7.30
CA SER A 29 -19.51 40.23 -7.92
C SER A 29 -18.66 39.52 -6.86
N SER A 30 -19.23 38.53 -6.18
CA SER A 30 -18.41 37.53 -5.51
C SER A 30 -17.81 36.66 -6.61
N GLU A 31 -16.64 37.08 -7.08
CA GLU A 31 -15.68 36.13 -7.63
C GLU A 31 -15.36 35.15 -6.51
N ALA A 32 -16.18 34.11 -6.39
CA ALA A 32 -15.78 32.87 -5.76
C ALA A 32 -14.57 32.41 -6.56
N LYS A 33 -13.38 32.76 -6.08
CA LYS A 33 -12.12 32.16 -6.51
C LYS A 33 -12.32 30.67 -6.36
N ASN A 34 -12.64 30.02 -7.47
CA ASN A 34 -12.59 28.59 -7.63
C ASN A 34 -11.10 28.23 -7.59
N THR A 35 -10.50 28.28 -6.40
CA THR A 35 -9.24 27.62 -6.14
C THR A 35 -9.57 26.14 -6.15
N ALA A 36 -9.71 25.57 -7.35
CA ALA A 36 -9.61 24.13 -7.51
C ALA A 36 -8.32 23.75 -6.80
N SER A 37 -8.45 23.09 -5.64
CA SER A 37 -7.32 22.64 -4.85
C SER A 37 -6.41 21.89 -5.81
N LYS A 38 -5.21 22.44 -6.05
CA LYS A 38 -4.24 21.83 -6.96
C LYS A 38 -3.83 20.53 -6.30
N SER A 39 -4.37 19.41 -6.77
CA SER A 39 -4.02 18.10 -6.24
C SER A 39 -2.51 17.89 -6.31
N HIS A 40 -1.97 17.27 -5.26
CA HIS A 40 -0.55 16.94 -5.15
C HIS A 40 -0.20 15.61 -5.82
N TRP A 41 -1.21 14.89 -6.30
CA TRP A 41 -1.07 13.68 -7.12
C TRP A 41 -1.49 13.97 -8.57
N PRO A 42 -0.76 13.47 -9.58
CA PRO A 42 -1.14 13.66 -10.98
C PRO A 42 -2.53 13.15 -11.35
N ASN A 43 -3.06 12.16 -10.61
CA ASN A 43 -4.40 11.59 -10.83
C ASN A 43 -5.52 12.31 -10.06
N GLY A 44 -5.23 13.40 -9.36
CA GLY A 44 -6.23 14.15 -8.59
C GLY A 44 -6.52 13.60 -7.19
N ALA A 45 -5.90 12.51 -6.76
CA ALA A 45 -6.11 11.96 -5.41
C ALA A 45 -5.65 12.94 -4.33
N GLN A 46 -6.30 12.88 -3.16
CA GLN A 46 -5.83 13.51 -1.93
C GLN A 46 -4.87 12.58 -1.18
N LEU A 47 -5.20 11.28 -1.12
CA LEU A 47 -4.38 10.26 -0.49
C LEU A 47 -4.36 8.99 -1.33
N VAL A 48 -3.16 8.46 -1.57
CA VAL A 48 -2.95 7.15 -2.19
C VAL A 48 -2.65 6.14 -1.09
N ILE A 49 -3.35 5.00 -1.09
CA ILE A 49 -3.06 3.87 -0.22
C ILE A 49 -2.46 2.75 -1.06
N SER A 50 -1.33 2.19 -0.63
CA SER A 50 -0.71 1.06 -1.31
C SER A 50 -0.43 -0.09 -0.35
N VAL A 51 -0.98 -1.26 -0.66
CA VAL A 51 -0.82 -2.46 0.15
C VAL A 51 0.27 -3.35 -0.45
N SER A 52 1.21 -3.76 0.39
CA SER A 52 2.15 -4.85 0.15
C SER A 52 1.54 -6.16 0.67
N MET A 53 1.35 -7.13 -0.21
CA MET A 53 0.87 -8.48 0.14
C MET A 53 2.02 -9.47 -0.03
N GLN A 54 2.68 -9.84 1.06
CA GLN A 54 3.86 -10.71 1.00
C GLN A 54 3.42 -12.16 0.74
N PHE A 55 4.01 -12.77 -0.29
CA PHE A 55 3.88 -14.19 -0.55
C PHE A 55 5.25 -14.87 -0.42
N GLU A 56 5.44 -15.50 0.73
CA GLU A 56 6.73 -16.00 1.18
C GLU A 56 6.66 -17.46 1.64
N SER A 57 5.45 -17.93 1.97
CA SER A 57 5.19 -19.26 2.47
C SER A 57 5.75 -20.32 1.54
N GLY A 58 6.70 -21.11 2.05
CA GLY A 58 7.38 -22.14 1.29
C GLY A 58 8.85 -21.86 1.00
N ALA A 59 9.30 -20.62 1.15
CA ALA A 59 10.67 -20.18 0.93
C ALA A 59 11.46 -19.86 2.21
N GLN A 60 10.86 -20.08 3.39
CA GLN A 60 11.50 -19.81 4.66
C GLN A 60 12.72 -20.73 4.89
N PRO A 61 13.82 -20.22 5.49
CA PRO A 61 14.98 -21.01 5.85
C PRO A 61 14.68 -21.87 7.08
N ALA A 62 15.57 -22.84 7.36
CA ALA A 62 15.56 -23.55 8.63
C ALA A 62 15.71 -22.56 9.81
N GLY A 63 14.90 -22.74 10.87
CA GLY A 63 14.94 -21.85 12.04
C GLY A 63 14.29 -20.48 11.83
N ALA A 64 13.53 -20.30 10.74
CA ALA A 64 12.76 -19.10 10.47
C ALA A 64 11.91 -18.62 11.66
N ASP A 65 11.59 -17.33 11.67
CA ASP A 65 10.77 -16.75 12.73
C ASP A 65 9.34 -17.26 12.69
N SER A 66 8.83 -17.59 13.87
CA SER A 66 7.50 -18.17 14.06
C SER A 66 6.99 -17.81 15.46
N PRO A 67 5.67 -17.92 15.71
CA PRO A 67 5.09 -17.62 17.03
C PRO A 67 5.42 -18.69 18.09
N PHE A 68 6.08 -19.78 17.71
CA PHE A 68 6.40 -20.88 18.62
C PHE A 68 7.70 -20.60 19.39
N PRO A 69 7.84 -21.10 20.62
CA PRO A 69 9.11 -21.04 21.34
C PRO A 69 10.24 -21.60 20.48
N LYS A 70 11.36 -20.88 20.39
CA LYS A 70 12.54 -21.36 19.67
C LYS A 70 13.06 -22.62 20.38
N ILE A 71 13.14 -23.71 19.63
CA ILE A 71 13.71 -24.98 20.09
C ILE A 71 14.95 -25.32 19.25
N THR A 72 15.91 -26.01 19.86
CA THR A 72 17.01 -26.63 19.10
C THR A 72 16.50 -27.93 18.52
N LEU A 73 16.25 -27.93 17.22
CA LEU A 73 15.95 -29.17 16.50
C LEU A 73 17.23 -30.01 16.39
N PRO A 74 17.14 -31.36 16.48
CA PRO A 74 18.25 -32.20 16.09
C PRO A 74 18.65 -31.91 14.63
N GLU A 75 19.94 -32.03 14.32
CA GLU A 75 20.46 -31.74 12.99
C GLU A 75 19.70 -32.51 11.90
N GLY A 76 19.27 -31.80 10.85
CA GLY A 76 18.52 -32.37 9.73
C GLY A 76 17.04 -32.70 10.01
N GLN A 77 16.52 -32.47 11.21
CA GLN A 77 15.10 -32.72 11.51
C GLN A 77 14.22 -31.53 11.08
N PRO A 78 13.04 -31.79 10.47
CA PRO A 78 12.10 -30.75 10.12
C PRO A 78 11.32 -30.27 11.36
N ASP A 79 10.76 -29.06 11.28
CA ASP A 79 9.75 -28.57 12.21
C ASP A 79 8.38 -28.54 11.52
N PRO A 80 7.62 -29.64 11.57
CA PRO A 80 6.34 -29.73 10.86
C PRO A 80 5.29 -28.75 11.39
N VAL A 81 5.45 -28.24 12.62
CA VAL A 81 4.52 -27.28 13.23
C VAL A 81 4.78 -25.89 12.65
N VAL A 82 6.03 -25.43 12.66
CA VAL A 82 6.43 -24.19 11.97
C VAL A 82 6.07 -24.26 10.49
N ASP A 83 6.39 -25.37 9.82
CA ASP A 83 6.03 -25.57 8.41
C ASP A 83 4.51 -25.52 8.19
N SER A 84 3.71 -26.03 9.12
CA SER A 84 2.25 -25.94 9.02
C SER A 84 1.73 -24.51 9.13
N TRP A 85 2.35 -23.68 9.97
CA TRP A 85 2.02 -22.26 10.10
C TRP A 85 2.33 -21.49 8.81
N TYR A 86 3.50 -21.73 8.19
CA TYR A 86 3.79 -21.19 6.86
C TYR A 86 2.82 -21.72 5.80
N ARG A 87 2.53 -23.03 5.77
CA ARG A 87 1.57 -23.59 4.81
C ARG A 87 0.19 -22.93 4.87
N TYR A 88 -0.24 -22.40 6.01
CA TYR A 88 -1.49 -21.66 6.12
C TYR A 88 -1.53 -20.45 5.18
N GLY A 89 -0.42 -19.72 5.03
CA GLY A 89 -0.35 -18.56 4.14
C GLY A 89 -0.66 -18.92 2.68
N ALA A 90 -0.06 -19.99 2.17
CA ALA A 90 -0.30 -20.47 0.81
C ALA A 90 -1.67 -21.16 0.63
N LYS A 91 -2.13 -21.91 1.63
CA LYS A 91 -3.40 -22.68 1.54
C LYS A 91 -4.64 -21.82 1.71
N GLU A 92 -4.58 -20.83 2.59
CA GLU A 92 -5.75 -20.09 3.08
C GLU A 92 -5.55 -18.58 3.02
N GLY A 93 -4.38 -18.12 3.48
CA GLY A 93 -4.13 -16.71 3.73
C GLY A 93 -4.17 -15.83 2.48
N ILE A 94 -3.42 -16.20 1.43
CA ILE A 94 -3.43 -15.48 0.16
C ILE A 94 -4.83 -15.45 -0.45
N TYR A 95 -5.49 -16.60 -0.58
CA TYR A 95 -6.83 -16.68 -1.20
C TYR A 95 -7.85 -15.82 -0.46
N ARG A 96 -7.83 -15.83 0.87
CA ARG A 96 -8.72 -14.97 1.68
C ARG A 96 -8.47 -13.48 1.45
N MET A 97 -7.21 -13.06 1.32
CA MET A 97 -6.89 -11.69 0.95
C MET A 97 -7.31 -11.37 -0.49
N LEU A 98 -7.09 -12.26 -1.45
CA LEU A 98 -7.55 -12.09 -2.83
C LEU A 98 -9.07 -11.88 -2.93
N ASP A 99 -9.85 -12.65 -2.16
CA ASP A 99 -11.30 -12.48 -2.07
C ASP A 99 -11.68 -11.11 -1.50
N LEU A 100 -10.97 -10.64 -0.46
CA LEU A 100 -11.16 -9.31 0.10
C LEU A 100 -10.87 -8.21 -0.95
N TRP A 101 -9.73 -8.30 -1.64
CA TRP A 101 -9.35 -7.31 -2.65
C TRP A 101 -10.35 -7.28 -3.80
N LYS A 102 -10.79 -8.44 -4.28
CA LYS A 102 -11.81 -8.58 -5.31
C LYS A 102 -13.14 -7.96 -4.87
N LYS A 103 -13.56 -8.18 -3.62
CA LYS A 103 -14.82 -7.63 -3.07
C LYS A 103 -14.91 -6.11 -3.17
N TYR A 104 -13.78 -5.41 -3.05
CA TYR A 104 -13.72 -3.95 -3.09
C TYR A 104 -13.10 -3.37 -4.36
N ASP A 105 -12.83 -4.22 -5.36
CA ASP A 105 -12.12 -3.90 -6.60
C ASP A 105 -10.78 -3.17 -6.36
N ILE A 106 -10.00 -3.71 -5.42
CA ILE A 106 -8.67 -3.18 -5.09
C ILE A 106 -7.62 -4.07 -5.74
N LYS A 107 -6.60 -3.45 -6.36
CA LYS A 107 -5.41 -4.16 -6.84
C LYS A 107 -4.21 -3.76 -5.98
N VAL A 108 -3.63 -4.75 -5.31
CA VAL A 108 -2.42 -4.60 -4.48
C VAL A 108 -1.15 -5.00 -5.22
N THR A 109 0.00 -4.74 -4.61
CA THR A 109 1.30 -5.25 -5.03
C THR A 109 1.68 -6.43 -4.15
N SER A 110 1.93 -7.59 -4.75
CA SER A 110 2.43 -8.75 -4.04
C SER A 110 3.92 -8.90 -4.24
N HIS A 111 4.69 -8.96 -3.15
CA HIS A 111 6.12 -9.28 -3.23
C HIS A 111 6.26 -10.78 -3.07
N VAL A 112 6.71 -11.42 -4.15
CA VAL A 112 6.72 -12.87 -4.29
C VAL A 112 8.15 -13.37 -4.24
N VAL A 113 8.42 -14.29 -3.32
CA VAL A 113 9.69 -15.00 -3.24
C VAL A 113 9.72 -16.10 -4.29
N GLY A 114 10.82 -16.21 -5.05
CA GLY A 114 10.94 -17.16 -6.16
C GLY A 114 10.62 -18.61 -5.77
N ALA A 115 11.25 -19.12 -4.71
CA ALA A 115 11.03 -20.48 -4.22
C ALA A 115 9.59 -20.70 -3.70
N ALA A 116 8.91 -19.66 -3.19
CA ALA A 116 7.52 -19.76 -2.78
C ALA A 116 6.60 -19.93 -3.99
N ALA A 117 6.87 -19.18 -5.07
CA ALA A 117 6.18 -19.35 -6.34
C ALA A 117 6.42 -20.73 -6.95
N GLU A 118 7.65 -21.24 -6.93
CA GLU A 118 7.95 -22.59 -7.43
C GLU A 118 7.23 -23.69 -6.64
N LYS A 119 7.12 -23.52 -5.32
CA LYS A 119 6.46 -24.48 -4.44
C LYS A 119 4.94 -24.46 -4.55
N TYR A 120 4.33 -23.28 -4.71
CA TYR A 120 2.89 -23.11 -4.88
C TYR A 120 2.56 -22.26 -6.13
N PRO A 121 2.82 -22.80 -7.32
CA PRO A 121 2.69 -22.05 -8.57
C PRO A 121 1.24 -21.65 -8.87
N GLU A 122 0.26 -22.39 -8.36
CA GLU A 122 -1.15 -22.04 -8.42
C GLU A 122 -1.49 -20.75 -7.64
N VAL A 123 -0.83 -20.52 -6.50
CA VAL A 123 -1.03 -19.32 -5.68
C VAL A 123 -0.46 -18.09 -6.41
N ALA A 124 0.76 -18.20 -6.94
CA ALA A 124 1.37 -17.14 -7.74
C ALA A 124 0.52 -16.80 -8.98
N ARG A 125 0.02 -17.81 -9.70
CA ARG A 125 -0.91 -17.61 -10.82
C ARG A 125 -2.22 -16.95 -10.39
N ALA A 126 -2.78 -17.32 -9.23
CA ALA A 126 -4.02 -16.71 -8.72
C ALA A 126 -3.83 -15.22 -8.41
N ILE A 127 -2.69 -14.84 -7.80
CA ILE A 127 -2.34 -13.43 -7.57
C ILE A 127 -2.29 -12.68 -8.90
N ALA A 128 -1.55 -13.20 -9.88
CA ALA A 128 -1.41 -12.59 -11.19
C ALA A 128 -2.75 -12.47 -11.94
N ALA A 129 -3.57 -13.53 -11.95
CA ALA A 129 -4.89 -13.57 -12.57
C ALA A 129 -5.87 -12.59 -11.91
N GLY A 130 -5.68 -12.27 -10.63
CA GLY A 130 -6.42 -11.22 -9.93
C GLY A 130 -6.11 -9.80 -10.42
N GLY A 131 -5.11 -9.61 -11.29
CA GLY A 131 -4.66 -8.30 -11.77
C GLY A 131 -3.75 -7.55 -10.79
N HIS A 132 -3.33 -8.23 -9.72
CA HIS A 132 -2.35 -7.72 -8.77
C HIS A 132 -0.99 -7.60 -9.45
N GLU A 133 -0.19 -6.63 -8.98
CA GLU A 133 1.19 -6.55 -9.40
C GLU A 133 1.99 -7.68 -8.77
N ILE A 134 2.87 -8.28 -9.57
CA ILE A 134 3.91 -9.20 -9.13
C ILE A 134 5.23 -8.43 -9.02
N ALA A 135 5.67 -8.20 -7.79
CA ALA A 135 6.98 -7.64 -7.46
C ALA A 135 7.90 -8.74 -6.93
N ALA A 136 9.21 -8.59 -7.12
CA ALA A 136 10.18 -9.61 -6.70
C ALA A 136 10.59 -9.41 -5.23
N HIS A 137 10.82 -10.53 -4.54
CA HIS A 137 11.31 -10.57 -3.16
C HIS A 137 12.50 -11.54 -3.00
N GLY A 138 13.41 -11.52 -3.97
CA GLY A 138 14.54 -12.47 -4.04
C GLY A 138 14.13 -13.90 -4.38
N MET A 139 15.11 -14.79 -4.54
CA MET A 139 14.85 -16.22 -4.78
C MET A 139 14.41 -16.96 -3.50
N VAL A 140 15.06 -16.63 -2.39
CA VAL A 140 14.80 -17.12 -1.03
C VAL A 140 15.07 -15.98 -0.04
N TRP A 141 14.79 -16.16 1.25
CA TRP A 141 15.18 -15.19 2.27
C TRP A 141 16.66 -15.30 2.59
N ASP A 142 17.48 -14.47 1.95
CA ASP A 142 18.92 -14.44 2.19
C ASP A 142 19.42 -13.01 2.43
N ASP A 143 20.62 -12.91 3.00
CA ASP A 143 21.27 -11.65 3.32
C ASP A 143 22.16 -11.20 2.16
N GLN A 144 21.70 -10.19 1.41
CA GLN A 144 22.43 -9.67 0.26
C GLN A 144 23.76 -9.00 0.64
N TYR A 145 24.00 -8.64 1.91
CA TYR A 145 25.32 -8.12 2.33
C TYR A 145 26.44 -9.18 2.25
N LYS A 146 26.08 -10.46 2.18
CA LYS A 146 27.04 -11.56 2.00
C LYS A 146 27.35 -11.84 0.53
N MET A 147 26.67 -11.18 -0.39
CA MET A 147 26.80 -11.40 -1.83
C MET A 147 27.70 -10.32 -2.43
N ASN A 148 28.65 -10.73 -3.28
CA ASN A 148 29.29 -9.80 -4.20
C ASN A 148 28.31 -9.41 -5.34
N TYR A 149 28.71 -8.46 -6.18
CA TYR A 149 27.86 -7.95 -7.26
C TYR A 149 27.30 -9.05 -8.17
N ASP A 150 28.15 -9.96 -8.65
CA ASP A 150 27.73 -11.03 -9.58
C ASP A 150 26.81 -12.04 -8.90
N GLN A 151 27.10 -12.39 -7.64
CA GLN A 151 26.24 -13.27 -6.84
C GLN A 151 24.85 -12.66 -6.64
N GLU A 152 24.80 -11.38 -6.28
CA GLU A 152 23.54 -10.67 -6.07
C GLU A 152 22.76 -10.51 -7.38
N LEU A 153 23.45 -10.22 -8.49
CA LEU A 153 22.84 -10.18 -9.82
C LEU A 153 22.18 -11.50 -10.19
N GLN A 154 22.87 -12.63 -9.99
CA GLN A 154 22.30 -13.95 -10.25
C GLN A 154 21.16 -14.28 -9.28
N PHE A 155 21.28 -13.91 -8.00
CA PHE A 155 20.24 -14.13 -6.99
C PHE A 155 18.93 -13.41 -7.33
N VAL A 156 19.01 -12.11 -7.64
CA VAL A 156 17.83 -11.32 -8.01
C VAL A 156 17.25 -11.82 -9.32
N LYS A 157 18.10 -12.12 -10.32
CA LYS A 157 17.64 -12.64 -11.61
C LYS A 157 16.94 -13.98 -11.46
N ALA A 158 17.47 -14.92 -10.67
CA ALA A 158 16.87 -16.22 -10.45
C ALA A 158 15.46 -16.12 -9.86
N GLY A 159 15.28 -15.27 -8.82
CA GLY A 159 13.95 -15.01 -8.26
C GLY A 159 13.00 -14.38 -9.27
N THR A 160 13.49 -13.42 -10.06
CA THR A 160 12.70 -12.75 -11.11
C THR A 160 12.21 -13.76 -12.16
N ASP A 161 13.13 -14.56 -12.71
CA ASP A 161 12.86 -15.52 -13.77
C ASP A 161 11.89 -16.61 -13.28
N ALA A 162 12.06 -17.10 -12.05
CA ALA A 162 11.20 -18.12 -11.46
C ALA A 162 9.73 -17.65 -11.39
N VAL A 163 9.51 -16.42 -10.91
CA VAL A 163 8.18 -15.85 -10.79
C VAL A 163 7.59 -15.50 -12.16
N GLU A 164 8.38 -14.92 -13.07
CA GLU A 164 7.94 -14.57 -14.42
C GLU A 164 7.53 -15.82 -15.22
N LYS A 165 8.31 -16.90 -15.13
CA LYS A 165 7.98 -18.19 -15.76
C LYS A 165 6.62 -18.74 -15.35
N ILE A 166 6.20 -18.49 -14.11
CA ILE A 166 4.95 -19.02 -13.54
C ILE A 166 3.77 -18.10 -13.80
N THR A 167 3.99 -16.79 -13.69
CA THR A 167 2.93 -15.77 -13.72
C THR A 167 2.75 -15.10 -15.08
N GLY A 168 3.76 -15.17 -15.95
CA GLY A 168 3.85 -14.41 -17.19
C GLY A 168 4.06 -12.90 -16.98
N GLN A 169 4.23 -12.43 -15.74
CA GLN A 169 4.46 -11.03 -15.42
C GLN A 169 5.93 -10.81 -15.05
N LYS A 170 6.59 -9.89 -15.77
CA LYS A 170 7.94 -9.44 -15.43
C LYS A 170 7.90 -8.50 -14.23
N SER A 171 8.55 -8.88 -13.13
CA SER A 171 8.72 -8.03 -11.95
C SER A 171 9.59 -6.82 -12.27
N VAL A 172 9.12 -5.64 -11.91
CA VAL A 172 9.87 -4.37 -12.04
C VAL A 172 9.93 -3.58 -10.73
N GLY A 173 9.35 -4.14 -9.67
CA GLY A 173 9.44 -3.69 -8.30
C GLY A 173 10.19 -4.69 -7.43
N TYR A 174 10.99 -4.21 -6.49
CA TYR A 174 11.81 -5.07 -5.61
C TYR A 174 11.63 -4.76 -4.13
N ASN A 175 11.68 -5.82 -3.33
CA ASN A 175 11.82 -5.77 -1.88
C ASN A 175 12.96 -6.71 -1.47
N ALA A 176 13.98 -6.21 -0.78
CA ALA A 176 15.03 -7.02 -0.18
C ALA A 176 14.55 -7.67 1.13
N ASN A 177 15.13 -8.81 1.48
CA ASN A 177 14.91 -9.45 2.78
C ASN A 177 15.16 -8.45 3.93
N TRP A 178 14.18 -8.27 4.81
CA TRP A 178 14.24 -7.29 5.92
C TRP A 178 14.57 -5.84 5.52
N LEU A 179 14.29 -5.43 4.27
CA LEU A 179 14.70 -4.13 3.70
C LEU A 179 16.23 -3.94 3.67
N ARG A 180 17.00 -4.99 3.93
CA ARG A 180 18.46 -4.96 4.01
C ARG A 180 19.05 -5.22 2.63
N ARG A 181 18.99 -4.19 1.81
CA ARG A 181 19.70 -4.16 0.53
C ARG A 181 21.18 -3.82 0.71
N SER A 182 22.04 -4.48 -0.05
CA SER A 182 23.49 -4.22 -0.06
C SER A 182 23.81 -2.91 -0.83
N PRO A 183 25.05 -2.41 -0.75
CA PRO A 183 25.54 -1.34 -1.63
C PRO A 183 25.41 -1.60 -3.14
N ASN A 184 25.29 -2.86 -3.55
CA ASN A 184 25.21 -3.25 -4.96
C ASN A 184 23.77 -3.35 -5.46
N THR A 185 22.79 -3.53 -4.56
CA THR A 185 21.42 -3.93 -4.94
C THR A 185 20.80 -2.98 -5.96
N LEU A 186 20.85 -1.67 -5.76
CA LEU A 186 20.19 -0.75 -6.70
C LEU A 186 20.84 -0.77 -8.09
N LYS A 187 22.15 -0.98 -8.17
CA LYS A 187 22.89 -1.14 -9.44
C LYS A 187 22.51 -2.44 -10.13
N VAL A 188 22.38 -3.53 -9.38
CA VAL A 188 21.87 -4.83 -9.88
C VAL A 188 20.44 -4.69 -10.41
N LEU A 189 19.54 -4.08 -9.63
CA LEU A 189 18.15 -3.85 -10.01
C LEU A 189 18.05 -3.01 -11.28
N GLN A 190 18.82 -1.92 -11.37
CA GLN A 190 18.88 -1.10 -12.57
C GLN A 190 19.37 -1.89 -13.79
N GLN A 191 20.39 -2.74 -13.65
CA GLN A 191 20.87 -3.59 -14.75
C GLN A 191 19.81 -4.58 -15.23
N LEU A 192 18.99 -5.11 -14.32
CA LEU A 192 17.90 -6.05 -14.65
C LEU A 192 16.63 -5.34 -15.17
N GLY A 193 16.61 -4.01 -15.18
CA GLY A 193 15.50 -3.19 -15.70
C GLY A 193 14.35 -2.98 -14.71
N TYR A 194 14.62 -3.09 -13.41
CA TYR A 194 13.69 -2.66 -12.36
C TYR A 194 13.52 -1.15 -12.39
N VAL A 195 12.34 -0.68 -11.99
CA VAL A 195 11.99 0.75 -12.00
C VAL A 195 11.82 1.32 -10.60
N TYR A 196 11.54 0.47 -9.61
CA TYR A 196 11.41 0.90 -8.22
C TYR A 196 11.83 -0.17 -7.20
N HIS A 197 12.12 0.26 -5.98
CA HIS A 197 12.26 -0.60 -4.80
C HIS A 197 11.45 -0.04 -3.62
N ILE A 198 11.19 -0.86 -2.61
CA ILE A 198 10.49 -0.43 -1.39
C ILE A 198 11.39 -0.34 -0.14
N ASP A 199 12.65 -0.74 -0.25
CA ASP A 199 13.62 -0.82 0.86
C ASP A 199 14.10 0.55 1.37
N ASP A 200 13.16 1.39 1.81
CA ASP A 200 13.35 2.72 2.40
C ASP A 200 12.16 3.05 3.32
N LEU A 201 12.43 3.77 4.42
CA LEU A 201 11.45 4.13 5.45
C LEU A 201 11.38 5.63 5.73
N SER A 202 12.08 6.45 4.93
CA SER A 202 12.43 7.83 5.28
C SER A 202 11.34 8.85 4.95
N ARG A 203 10.29 8.46 4.21
CA ARG A 203 9.28 9.40 3.67
C ARG A 203 7.87 8.82 3.65
N ASP A 204 6.89 9.71 3.69
CA ASP A 204 5.45 9.40 3.52
C ASP A 204 4.96 9.64 2.08
N GLU A 205 5.87 9.81 1.12
CA GLU A 205 5.58 9.98 -0.30
C GLU A 205 6.65 9.30 -1.17
N PRO A 206 6.30 8.75 -2.33
CA PRO A 206 7.29 8.25 -3.28
C PRO A 206 8.21 9.35 -3.76
N PHE A 207 9.48 9.00 -3.96
CA PHE A 207 10.51 9.94 -4.40
C PHE A 207 11.46 9.28 -5.39
N ILE A 208 12.39 10.06 -5.94
CA ILE A 208 13.40 9.58 -6.89
C ILE A 208 14.76 9.64 -6.21
N THR A 209 15.53 8.56 -6.34
CA THR A 209 16.98 8.58 -6.10
C THR A 209 17.72 8.37 -7.42
N LYS A 210 18.98 8.80 -7.47
CA LYS A 210 19.87 8.56 -8.63
C LYS A 210 20.69 7.30 -8.42
N VAL A 211 20.68 6.43 -9.42
CA VAL A 211 21.53 5.25 -9.51
C VAL A 211 22.27 5.33 -10.83
N ASN A 212 23.61 5.37 -10.81
CA ASN A 212 24.44 5.65 -11.98
C ASN A 212 23.93 6.86 -12.80
N GLY A 213 23.55 7.95 -12.11
CA GLY A 213 23.00 9.17 -12.70
C GLY A 213 21.58 9.08 -13.28
N LYS A 214 20.94 7.91 -13.29
CA LYS A 214 19.56 7.71 -13.80
C LYS A 214 18.54 7.68 -12.68
N ASN A 215 17.31 8.11 -12.97
CA ASN A 215 16.20 8.06 -12.01
C ASN A 215 15.88 6.61 -11.63
N PHE A 216 15.69 6.37 -10.35
CA PHE A 216 15.15 5.14 -9.81
C PHE A 216 14.12 5.51 -8.74
N VAL A 217 12.91 4.93 -8.82
CA VAL A 217 11.84 5.28 -7.89
C VAL A 217 12.05 4.57 -6.56
N VAL A 218 11.88 5.31 -5.48
CA VAL A 218 11.78 4.76 -4.14
C VAL A 218 10.32 4.85 -3.70
N MET A 219 9.76 3.72 -3.31
CA MET A 219 8.39 3.58 -2.85
C MET A 219 8.40 3.24 -1.35
N PRO A 220 8.34 4.23 -0.46
CA PRO A 220 8.59 3.99 0.97
C PRO A 220 7.73 2.88 1.56
N TYR A 221 8.38 1.96 2.26
CA TYR A 221 7.72 0.89 2.99
C TYR A 221 7.32 1.34 4.40
N THR A 222 6.67 0.44 5.14
CA THR A 222 6.21 0.71 6.50
C THR A 222 6.61 -0.42 7.43
N LEU A 223 7.16 -0.05 8.59
CA LEU A 223 7.30 -0.94 9.74
C LEU A 223 6.17 -0.74 10.76
N ARG A 224 5.55 0.44 10.74
CA ARG A 224 4.47 0.80 11.66
C ARG A 224 3.15 0.16 11.23
N ASN A 225 2.76 0.20 9.96
CA ASN A 225 1.56 -0.48 9.45
C ASN A 225 1.89 -1.85 8.88
N ASN A 226 2.48 -2.69 9.72
CA ASN A 226 3.02 -3.96 9.32
C ASN A 226 2.58 -5.05 10.28
N ASP A 227 1.84 -6.04 9.78
CA ASP A 227 1.28 -7.12 10.60
C ASP A 227 2.36 -8.01 11.24
N ILE A 228 3.48 -8.26 10.58
CA ILE A 228 4.56 -9.07 11.17
C ILE A 228 5.18 -8.41 12.40
N LEU A 229 5.31 -7.08 12.39
CA LEU A 229 5.84 -6.36 13.55
C LEU A 229 4.78 -6.14 14.63
N ASN A 230 3.55 -5.81 14.25
CA ASN A 230 2.53 -5.49 15.24
C ASN A 230 1.86 -6.74 15.82
N ILE A 231 1.40 -7.65 14.97
CA ILE A 231 0.66 -8.84 15.40
C ILE A 231 1.63 -9.90 15.91
N GLU A 232 2.57 -10.34 15.09
CA GLU A 232 3.49 -11.41 15.52
C GLU A 232 4.60 -10.90 16.45
N GLY A 233 5.16 -9.72 16.17
CA GLY A 233 6.25 -9.16 16.97
C GLY A 233 5.82 -8.52 18.30
N ARG A 234 4.78 -7.68 18.27
CA ARG A 234 4.31 -6.91 19.45
C ARG A 234 3.02 -7.47 20.07
N HIS A 235 2.50 -8.57 19.55
CA HIS A 235 1.31 -9.26 20.05
C HIS A 235 0.06 -8.36 20.13
N TRP A 236 -0.09 -7.49 19.14
CA TRP A 236 -1.27 -6.65 19.04
C TRP A 236 -2.51 -7.47 18.71
N SER A 237 -3.63 -7.05 19.28
CA SER A 237 -4.94 -7.55 18.87
C SER A 237 -5.39 -6.89 17.56
N PRO A 238 -6.32 -7.52 16.80
CA PRO A 238 -6.81 -6.98 15.53
C PRO A 238 -7.41 -5.57 15.63
N ASP A 239 -8.04 -5.22 16.75
CA ASP A 239 -8.61 -3.89 17.01
C ASP A 239 -7.53 -2.83 17.27
N GLN A 240 -6.41 -3.19 17.90
CA GLN A 240 -5.24 -2.29 18.01
C GLN A 240 -4.66 -1.99 16.63
N PHE A 241 -4.51 -3.01 15.78
CA PHE A 241 -4.05 -2.84 14.40
C PHE A 241 -5.00 -1.96 13.59
N LEU A 242 -6.31 -2.23 13.63
CA LEU A 242 -7.33 -1.41 12.98
C LEU A 242 -7.30 0.04 13.46
N THR A 243 -7.19 0.26 14.77
CA THR A 243 -7.15 1.60 15.36
C THR A 243 -5.95 2.38 14.84
N GLN A 244 -4.76 1.77 14.80
CA GLN A 244 -3.58 2.43 14.26
C GLN A 244 -3.74 2.76 12.76
N LEU A 245 -4.28 1.83 11.96
CA LEU A 245 -4.53 2.11 10.54
C LEU A 245 -5.43 3.34 10.35
N LYS A 246 -6.50 3.47 11.14
CA LYS A 246 -7.39 4.64 11.10
C LYS A 246 -6.68 5.92 11.52
N MET A 247 -5.94 5.91 12.62
CA MET A 247 -5.20 7.08 13.11
C MET A 247 -4.14 7.56 12.11
N GLU A 248 -3.41 6.64 11.50
CA GLU A 248 -2.42 6.97 10.48
C GLU A 248 -3.08 7.50 9.21
N PHE A 249 -4.18 6.88 8.79
CA PHE A 249 -4.97 7.37 7.66
C PHE A 249 -5.48 8.79 7.90
N ASP A 250 -6.06 9.10 9.07
CA ASP A 250 -6.63 10.42 9.35
C ASP A 250 -5.56 11.51 9.27
N GLN A 251 -4.40 11.28 9.89
CA GLN A 251 -3.26 12.20 9.83
C GLN A 251 -2.77 12.41 8.40
N LEU A 252 -2.57 11.31 7.64
CA LEU A 252 -2.10 11.40 6.26
C LEU A 252 -3.13 12.02 5.33
N TYR A 253 -4.42 11.83 5.59
CA TYR A 253 -5.52 12.40 4.82
C TYR A 253 -5.61 13.92 5.04
N GLU A 254 -5.51 14.38 6.28
CA GLU A 254 -5.44 15.81 6.61
C GLU A 254 -4.23 16.48 5.95
N GLU A 255 -3.06 15.85 6.03
CA GLU A 255 -1.85 16.32 5.35
C GLU A 255 -1.99 16.30 3.82
N GLY A 256 -2.66 15.29 3.28
CA GLY A 256 -2.93 15.09 1.85
C GLY A 256 -3.64 16.28 1.18
N ALA A 257 -4.35 17.09 1.96
CA ALA A 257 -5.00 18.30 1.48
C ALA A 257 -4.02 19.42 1.08
N THR A 258 -2.76 19.35 1.53
CA THR A 258 -1.76 20.42 1.34
C THR A 258 -0.40 19.95 0.83
N LYS A 259 -0.16 18.64 0.78
CA LYS A 259 1.05 18.02 0.22
C LYS A 259 0.76 16.58 -0.18
N ARG A 260 1.62 16.02 -1.04
CA ARG A 260 1.49 14.62 -1.47
C ARG A 260 1.69 13.69 -0.27
N ARG A 261 0.77 12.75 -0.10
CA ARG A 261 0.86 11.68 0.91
C ARG A 261 0.45 10.34 0.34
N MET A 262 1.18 9.32 0.78
CA MET A 262 0.89 7.93 0.57
C MET A 262 0.84 7.21 1.91
N MET A 263 -0.12 6.31 2.07
CA MET A 263 -0.15 5.35 3.17
C MET A 263 0.30 3.99 2.66
N SER A 264 1.37 3.45 3.24
CA SER A 264 1.81 2.07 3.02
C SER A 264 1.22 1.16 4.10
N ILE A 265 0.80 -0.04 3.71
CA ILE A 265 0.35 -1.12 4.61
C ILE A 265 1.02 -2.40 4.14
N SER A 266 1.55 -3.22 5.05
CA SER A 266 2.08 -4.54 4.72
C SER A 266 1.34 -5.65 5.45
N LEU A 267 0.98 -6.68 4.69
CA LEU A 267 0.30 -7.88 5.15
C LEU A 267 1.06 -9.11 4.64
N HIS A 268 1.35 -10.05 5.53
CA HIS A 268 2.02 -11.30 5.18
C HIS A 268 0.99 -12.42 5.06
N ASP A 269 1.13 -13.27 4.06
CA ASP A 269 0.26 -14.42 3.77
C ASP A 269 -0.28 -15.17 5.00
N ARG A 270 0.59 -15.60 5.91
CA ARG A 270 0.25 -16.40 7.10
C ARG A 270 -0.29 -15.59 8.29
N ILE A 271 -0.25 -14.26 8.24
CA ILE A 271 -0.63 -13.35 9.34
C ILE A 271 -1.83 -12.50 8.90
N GLY A 272 -1.64 -11.63 7.92
CA GLY A 272 -2.67 -10.77 7.34
C GLY A 272 -3.82 -11.54 6.69
N GLY A 273 -3.51 -12.72 6.17
CA GLY A 273 -4.50 -13.66 5.65
C GLY A 273 -5.30 -14.42 6.71
N THR A 274 -5.04 -14.23 8.01
CA THR A 274 -5.86 -14.84 9.07
C THR A 274 -7.24 -14.17 9.15
N PRO A 275 -8.30 -14.86 9.63
CA PRO A 275 -9.67 -14.35 9.55
C PRO A 275 -9.86 -13.00 10.27
N ALA A 276 -9.25 -12.83 11.44
CA ALA A 276 -9.40 -11.62 12.23
C ALA A 276 -8.67 -10.42 11.62
N ILE A 277 -7.46 -10.60 11.08
CA ILE A 277 -6.72 -9.51 10.43
C ILE A 277 -7.35 -9.15 9.08
N THR A 278 -7.84 -10.12 8.31
CA THR A 278 -8.62 -9.84 7.10
C THR A 278 -9.89 -9.04 7.44
N ARG A 279 -10.58 -9.36 8.55
CA ARG A 279 -11.74 -8.57 9.01
C ARG A 279 -11.35 -7.15 9.39
N ALA A 280 -10.27 -6.96 10.14
CA ALA A 280 -9.76 -5.64 10.48
C ALA A 280 -9.42 -4.83 9.21
N MET A 281 -8.78 -5.45 8.23
CA MET A 281 -8.47 -4.80 6.95
C MET A 281 -9.74 -4.44 6.17
N GLU A 282 -10.76 -5.31 6.17
CA GLU A 282 -12.06 -4.99 5.58
C GLU A 282 -12.69 -3.75 6.21
N GLU A 283 -12.68 -3.66 7.54
CA GLU A 283 -13.22 -2.51 8.27
C GLU A 283 -12.44 -1.23 7.97
N PHE A 284 -11.11 -1.33 7.83
CA PHE A 284 -10.29 -0.21 7.39
C PHE A 284 -10.62 0.23 5.96
N ILE A 285 -10.80 -0.70 5.01
CA ILE A 285 -11.16 -0.37 3.62
C ILE A 285 -12.48 0.40 3.58
N LYS A 286 -13.50 -0.06 4.34
CA LYS A 286 -14.79 0.64 4.44
C LYS A 286 -14.59 2.07 4.96
N TYR A 287 -13.86 2.21 6.06
CA TYR A 287 -13.56 3.51 6.66
C TYR A 287 -12.85 4.47 5.68
N ALA A 288 -11.79 4.01 5.03
CA ALA A 288 -11.02 4.83 4.08
C ALA A 288 -11.88 5.25 2.86
N LYS A 289 -12.77 4.38 2.39
CA LYS A 289 -13.67 4.64 1.26
C LYS A 289 -14.80 5.63 1.56
N GLU A 290 -15.04 5.97 2.83
CA GLU A 290 -15.99 7.04 3.20
C GLU A 290 -15.45 8.44 2.89
N LYS A 291 -14.13 8.59 2.69
CA LYS A 291 -13.49 9.87 2.39
C LYS A 291 -13.31 10.07 0.88
N GLN A 292 -13.46 11.32 0.44
CA GLN A 292 -13.31 11.69 -0.98
C GLN A 292 -11.82 11.71 -1.38
N GLY A 293 -11.52 11.44 -2.64
CA GLY A 293 -10.13 11.54 -3.14
C GLY A 293 -9.16 10.50 -2.60
N VAL A 294 -9.63 9.44 -1.94
CA VAL A 294 -8.81 8.29 -1.53
C VAL A 294 -8.81 7.24 -2.61
N VAL A 295 -7.62 6.79 -3.02
CA VAL A 295 -7.46 5.74 -4.02
C VAL A 295 -6.50 4.65 -3.55
N PHE A 296 -6.81 3.40 -3.88
CA PHE A 296 -5.90 2.27 -3.68
C PHE A 296 -5.16 1.98 -4.97
N MET A 297 -3.83 1.89 -4.92
CA MET A 297 -3.00 1.70 -6.12
C MET A 297 -1.89 0.67 -5.93
N ARG A 298 -1.59 -0.05 -7.02
CA ARG A 298 -0.38 -0.87 -7.13
C ARG A 298 0.83 0.05 -7.18
N LYS A 299 1.94 -0.38 -6.59
CA LYS A 299 3.20 0.36 -6.53
C LYS A 299 3.76 0.65 -7.93
N ILE A 300 3.62 -0.25 -8.90
CA ILE A 300 4.01 0.04 -10.30
C ILE A 300 3.22 1.19 -10.92
N ASP A 301 1.93 1.31 -10.63
CA ASP A 301 1.11 2.39 -11.19
C ASP A 301 1.53 3.74 -10.57
N ILE A 302 1.84 3.74 -9.27
CA ILE A 302 2.38 4.91 -8.59
C ILE A 302 3.77 5.27 -9.14
N ALA A 303 4.66 4.29 -9.30
CA ALA A 303 6.01 4.50 -9.83
C ALA A 303 5.98 5.11 -11.23
N LYS A 304 5.15 4.58 -12.14
CA LYS A 304 4.95 5.13 -13.49
C LYS A 304 4.41 6.56 -13.45
N MET A 305 3.46 6.83 -12.55
CA MET A 305 2.84 8.14 -12.40
C MET A 305 3.83 9.21 -11.93
N ILE A 306 4.72 8.88 -10.99
CA ILE A 306 5.62 9.86 -10.35
C ILE A 306 7.00 9.97 -11.02
N MET A 307 7.43 8.98 -11.81
CA MET A 307 8.76 8.94 -12.42
C MET A 307 9.09 10.15 -13.31
N HIS A 308 8.07 10.74 -13.93
CA HIS A 308 8.19 11.91 -14.81
C HIS A 308 7.48 13.16 -14.29
N ASP A 309 6.93 13.09 -13.08
CA ASP A 309 6.28 14.25 -12.48
C ASP A 309 7.35 15.21 -11.93
N PRO A 310 7.39 16.48 -12.40
CA PRO A 310 8.36 17.46 -11.95
C PRO A 310 8.23 17.82 -10.47
N ASN A 311 7.12 17.48 -9.81
CA ASN A 311 6.91 17.72 -8.39
C ASN A 311 7.37 16.55 -7.51
N THR A 312 7.85 15.45 -8.10
CA THR A 312 8.37 14.32 -7.33
C THR A 312 9.68 14.71 -6.66
N PRO A 313 9.80 14.57 -5.33
CA PRO A 313 11.04 14.87 -4.62
C PRO A 313 12.21 14.03 -5.15
N ILE A 314 13.39 14.65 -5.20
CA ILE A 314 14.65 13.94 -5.45
C ILE A 314 15.40 13.87 -4.14
N ASP A 315 15.76 12.65 -3.73
CA ASP A 315 16.57 12.39 -2.55
C ASP A 315 17.77 11.50 -2.94
N ASN A 316 18.95 12.13 -2.87
CA ASN A 316 20.23 11.52 -3.24
C ASN A 316 21.10 11.27 -2.00
N SER A 317 20.48 11.08 -0.82
CA SER A 317 21.21 10.80 0.42
C SER A 317 22.15 9.60 0.32
N GLU A 318 21.88 8.67 -0.61
CA GLU A 318 22.68 7.46 -0.87
C GLU A 318 23.52 7.53 -2.16
N GLU A 319 23.69 8.70 -2.77
CA GLU A 319 24.38 8.85 -4.06
C GLU A 319 25.81 8.28 -4.07
N LYS A 320 26.52 8.34 -2.95
CA LYS A 320 27.87 7.75 -2.80
C LYS A 320 27.88 6.22 -2.94
N ILE A 321 26.77 5.57 -2.60
CA ILE A 321 26.60 4.11 -2.65
C ILE A 321 26.08 3.70 -4.03
N ASN A 322 25.21 4.53 -4.61
CA ASN A 322 24.43 4.24 -5.81
C ASN A 322 25.15 4.50 -7.14
N ASN A 323 26.33 5.14 -7.10
CA ASN A 323 27.19 5.37 -8.26
C ASN A 323 28.39 4.39 -8.32
#